data_AF-A0A6I2FPY7-F1
#
_entry.id   AF-A0A6I2FPY7-F1
#
_cell.length_a   1.000
_cell.length_b   1.000
_cell.length_c   1.000
_cell.angle_alpha   90.00
_cell.angle_beta   90.00
_cell.angle_gamma   90.00
#
_symmetry.space_group_name_H-M   'P 1'
#
loop_
_entity.id
_entity.type
_entity.pdbx_description
1 polymer ?
#
loop_
_entity_poly.entity_id
_entity_poly.type
_entity_poly.pdbx_seq_one_letter_code
_entity_poly.pdbx_strand_id
1 'polypeptide(L)'
;MAFRVDSRDNSNNGDGDRWLSWDGQDWTADPVTTDTLHMPGLLFPLTPTGPLQRGYGPGESQLLAAALWAIPAAVATGQVPDYPPLPQLSAGAVF
;
A
#
# COMPACT_ATOMS: atom_id res chain seq x y z
N MET A 1 -3.47 4.22 15.01
CA MET A 1 -2.73 5.32 14.35
C MET A 1 -3.53 5.76 13.14
N ALA A 2 -3.42 6.99 12.64
CA ALA A 2 -4.17 7.42 11.45
C ALA A 2 -3.22 7.81 10.31
N PHE A 3 -3.37 7.17 9.15
CA PHE A 3 -2.53 7.42 7.97
C PHE A 3 -3.36 7.49 6.70
N ARG A 4 -2.81 8.14 5.69
CA ARG A 4 -3.41 8.24 4.36
C ARG A 4 -2.37 7.95 3.29
N VAL A 5 -2.76 7.22 2.26
CA VAL A 5 -1.95 6.87 1.10
C VAL A 5 -2.62 7.46 -0.11
N ASP A 6 -1.91 8.26 -0.88
CA ASP A 6 -2.42 8.88 -2.10
C ASP A 6 -1.45 8.59 -3.26
N SER A 7 -1.98 8.41 -4.46
CA SER A 7 -1.17 8.33 -5.68
C SER A 7 -0.55 9.70 -5.98
N ARG A 8 0.77 9.73 -6.17
CA ARG A 8 1.44 10.90 -6.79
C ARG A 8 1.48 10.83 -8.32
N ASP A 9 1.03 9.73 -8.90
CA ASP A 9 0.98 9.59 -10.35
C ASP A 9 -0.13 10.48 -10.90
N ASN A 10 0.25 11.64 -11.41
CA ASN A 10 -0.64 12.60 -12.08
C ASN A 10 -0.77 12.28 -13.58
N SER A 11 -0.23 11.13 -14.01
CA SER A 11 -0.34 10.62 -15.37
C SER A 11 -1.77 10.17 -15.57
N ASN A 12 -2.54 10.96 -16.32
CA ASN A 12 -3.97 10.82 -16.56
C ASN A 12 -4.35 9.55 -17.35
N ASN A 13 -3.96 8.36 -16.85
CA ASN A 13 -4.07 7.06 -17.53
C ASN A 13 -5.26 6.23 -17.02
N GLY A 14 -6.25 6.85 -16.40
CA GLY A 14 -7.42 6.17 -15.81
C GLY A 14 -7.24 5.73 -14.36
N ASP A 15 -6.03 5.90 -13.80
CA ASP A 15 -5.69 5.64 -12.38
C ASP A 15 -5.63 6.91 -11.52
N GLY A 16 -6.01 8.06 -12.06
CA GLY A 16 -6.05 9.33 -11.34
C GLY A 16 -6.97 9.24 -10.12
N ASP A 17 -6.46 9.64 -8.95
CA ASP A 17 -7.11 9.54 -7.64
C ASP A 17 -7.23 8.14 -7.01
N ARG A 18 -6.18 7.31 -7.11
CA ARG A 18 -6.06 6.17 -6.18
C ARG A 18 -5.67 6.65 -4.78
N TRP A 19 -6.45 6.30 -3.78
CA TRP A 19 -6.19 6.68 -2.38
C TRP A 19 -6.74 5.65 -1.39
N LEU A 20 -6.13 5.62 -0.21
CA LEU A 20 -6.58 4.87 0.96
C LEU A 20 -6.36 5.72 2.22
N SER A 21 -7.29 5.67 3.16
CA SER A 21 -7.23 6.36 4.45
C SER A 21 -7.57 5.38 5.55
N TRP A 22 -6.78 5.37 6.62
CA TRP A 22 -6.99 4.61 7.85
C TRP A 22 -7.13 5.58 9.02
N ASP A 23 -8.17 5.43 9.82
CA ASP A 23 -8.47 6.33 10.95
C ASP A 23 -8.00 5.78 12.31
N GLY A 24 -7.49 4.55 12.35
CA GLY A 24 -7.10 3.85 13.57
C GLY A 24 -8.04 2.72 13.97
N GLN A 25 -9.21 2.61 13.33
CA GLN A 25 -10.15 1.51 13.54
C GLN A 25 -10.57 0.86 12.22
N ASP A 26 -10.81 1.67 11.19
CA ASP A 26 -11.31 1.27 9.89
C ASP A 26 -10.53 1.97 8.77
N TRP A 27 -10.61 1.40 7.57
CA TRP A 27 -10.10 2.05 6.37
C TRP A 27 -11.19 2.35 5.37
N THR A 28 -10.94 3.39 4.59
CA THR A 28 -11.71 3.77 3.42
C THR A 28 -10.74 4.00 2.27
N ALA A 29 -11.15 3.67 1.06
CA ALA A 29 -10.32 3.87 -0.12
C ALA A 29 -11.20 4.22 -1.32
N ASP A 30 -10.60 4.60 -2.44
CA ASP A 30 -11.32 4.68 -3.70
C ASP A 30 -11.90 3.30 -4.09
N PRO A 31 -12.94 3.25 -4.94
CA PRO A 31 -13.63 2.00 -5.28
C PRO A 31 -12.70 0.94 -5.87
N VAL A 32 -11.68 1.35 -6.61
CA VAL A 32 -10.84 0.41 -7.35
C VAL A 32 -9.71 -0.10 -6.45
N THR A 33 -9.16 0.73 -5.56
CA THR A 33 -8.29 0.27 -4.48
C THR A 33 -9.05 -0.65 -3.53
N THR A 34 -10.31 -0.33 -3.21
CA THR A 34 -11.18 -1.19 -2.40
C THR A 34 -11.39 -2.55 -3.05
N ASP A 35 -11.68 -2.62 -4.35
CA ASP A 35 -11.84 -3.88 -5.09
C ASP A 35 -10.54 -4.69 -5.10
N THR A 36 -9.41 -4.03 -5.35
CA THR A 36 -8.08 -4.65 -5.34
C THR A 36 -7.75 -5.28 -3.99
N LEU A 37 -8.04 -4.58 -2.89
CA LEU A 37 -7.78 -5.06 -1.53
C LEU A 37 -8.70 -6.23 -1.11
N HIS A 38 -9.90 -6.29 -1.66
CA HIS A 38 -10.83 -7.40 -1.43
C HIS A 38 -10.62 -8.59 -2.37
N MET A 39 -9.67 -8.49 -3.32
CA MET A 39 -9.44 -9.54 -4.30
C MET A 39 -9.05 -10.85 -3.59
N PRO A 40 -9.81 -11.95 -3.80
CA PRO A 40 -9.54 -13.21 -3.13
C PRO A 40 -8.19 -13.77 -3.60
N GLY A 41 -7.30 -14.04 -2.64
CA GLY A 41 -5.95 -14.52 -2.94
C GLY A 41 -4.95 -13.42 -3.24
N LEU A 42 -5.27 -12.15 -2.95
CA LEU A 42 -4.30 -11.06 -2.98
C LEU A 42 -3.03 -11.45 -2.21
N LEU A 43 -1.90 -11.37 -2.91
CA LEU A 43 -0.58 -11.62 -2.38
C LEU A 43 0.25 -10.35 -2.59
N PHE A 44 0.62 -9.69 -1.50
CA PHE A 44 1.49 -8.52 -1.54
C PHE A 44 2.68 -8.72 -0.61
N PRO A 45 3.84 -8.20 -0.97
CA PRO A 45 5.02 -8.31 -0.13
C PRO A 45 4.95 -7.25 1.00
N LEU A 46 5.21 -7.64 2.25
CA LEU A 46 5.24 -6.70 3.38
C LEU A 46 6.42 -5.74 3.35
N THR A 47 7.48 -6.12 2.64
CA THR A 47 8.63 -5.28 2.30
C THR A 47 8.99 -5.57 0.84
N PRO A 48 9.66 -4.68 0.10
CA PRO A 48 9.95 -4.87 -1.34
C PRO A 48 10.60 -6.21 -1.71
N THR A 49 11.34 -6.82 -0.77
CA THR A 49 12.00 -8.12 -0.92
C THR A 49 11.53 -9.15 0.12
N GLY A 50 10.43 -8.87 0.82
CA GLY A 50 9.93 -9.66 1.93
C GLY A 50 9.03 -10.83 1.51
N PRO A 51 8.65 -11.68 2.49
CA PRO A 51 7.69 -12.73 2.24
C PRO A 51 6.35 -12.14 1.76
N LEU A 52 5.73 -12.82 0.79
CA LEU A 52 4.39 -12.50 0.32
C LEU A 52 3.39 -12.83 1.43
N GLN A 53 2.61 -11.84 1.83
CA GLN A 53 1.48 -12.02 2.72
C GLN A 53 0.21 -12.26 1.91
N ARG A 54 -0.62 -13.20 2.38
CA ARG A 54 -1.91 -13.52 1.77
C ARG A 54 -3.03 -12.75 2.47
N GLY A 55 -3.77 -11.97 1.70
CA GLY A 55 -4.92 -11.17 2.15
C GLY A 55 -4.56 -9.93 2.98
N TYR A 56 -5.51 -9.01 3.13
CA TYR A 56 -5.42 -7.99 4.18
C TYR A 56 -5.62 -8.71 5.52
N GLY A 57 -4.61 -8.74 6.38
CA GLY A 57 -4.84 -9.09 7.77
C GLY A 57 -5.20 -7.85 8.58
N PRO A 58 -5.66 -8.01 9.83
CA PRO A 58 -6.19 -6.92 10.65
C PRO A 58 -5.14 -5.91 11.15
N GLY A 59 -3.91 -5.95 10.62
CA GLY A 59 -2.79 -5.14 11.09
C GLY A 59 -2.62 -3.86 10.29
N GLU A 60 -2.45 -2.72 10.98
CA GLU A 60 -2.22 -1.39 10.38
C GLU A 60 -1.07 -1.41 9.36
N SER A 61 0.05 -2.09 9.68
CA SER A 61 1.21 -2.22 8.78
C SER A 61 0.94 -3.05 7.52
N GLN A 62 0.02 -4.01 7.60
CA GLN A 62 -0.34 -4.88 6.48
C GLN A 62 -1.25 -4.14 5.50
N LEU A 63 -2.19 -3.36 6.04
CA LEU A 63 -3.04 -2.48 5.26
C LEU A 63 -2.21 -1.43 4.52
N LEU A 64 -1.25 -0.81 5.20
CA LEU A 64 -0.34 0.14 4.57
C LEU A 64 0.47 -0.54 3.44
N ALA A 65 0.84 -1.82 3.58
CA ALA A 65 1.69 -2.51 2.59
C ALA A 65 0.88 -2.85 1.35
N ALA A 66 -0.34 -3.31 1.56
CA ALA A 66 -1.31 -3.53 0.51
C ALA A 66 -1.61 -2.21 -0.23
N ALA A 67 -1.75 -1.09 0.49
CA ALA A 67 -1.97 0.23 -0.11
C ALA A 67 -0.78 0.69 -0.95
N LEU A 68 0.46 0.56 -0.44
CA LEU A 68 1.68 0.91 -1.18
C LEU A 68 1.89 0.04 -2.44
N TRP A 69 1.39 -1.20 -2.42
CA TRP A 69 1.44 -2.09 -3.57
C TRP A 69 0.33 -1.81 -4.59
N ALA A 70 -0.90 -1.55 -4.13
CA ALA A 70 -2.07 -1.35 -4.97
C ALA A 70 -2.12 0.04 -5.62
N ILE A 71 -1.58 1.07 -4.94
CA ILE A 71 -1.62 2.46 -5.40
C ILE A 71 -0.33 2.76 -6.18
N PRO A 72 -0.41 3.11 -7.47
CA PRO A 72 0.77 3.50 -8.24
C PRO A 72 1.36 4.80 -7.68
N ALA A 73 2.70 4.87 -7.60
CA ALA A 73 3.42 6.01 -7.02
C ALA A 73 2.87 6.44 -5.63
N ALA A 74 2.48 5.45 -4.81
CA ALA A 74 1.90 5.67 -3.50
C ALA A 74 2.79 6.49 -2.59
N VAL A 75 2.19 7.48 -1.92
CA VAL A 75 2.83 8.24 -0.85
C VAL A 75 1.97 8.19 0.39
N ALA A 76 2.54 7.66 1.46
CA ALA A 76 1.90 7.62 2.76
C ALA A 76 2.19 8.89 3.57
N THR A 77 1.17 9.41 4.23
CA THR A 77 1.19 10.61 5.07
C THR A 77 0.47 10.33 6.40
N GLY A 78 0.73 11.15 7.42
CA GLY A 78 0.15 10.98 8.76
C GLY A 78 0.98 10.09 9.69
N GLN A 79 0.32 9.47 10.67
CA GLN A 79 0.94 8.54 11.60
C GLN A 79 1.00 7.15 10.98
N VAL A 80 1.96 6.97 10.07
CA VAL A 80 2.26 5.66 9.49
C VAL A 80 2.88 4.74 10.55
N PRO A 81 2.36 3.51 10.74
CA PRO A 81 2.97 2.54 11.62
C PRO A 81 4.40 2.23 11.18
N ASP A 82 5.24 1.87 12.15
CA ASP A 82 6.61 1.46 11.89
C ASP A 82 6.58 0.23 10.98
N TYR A 83 7.18 0.36 9.79
CA TYR A 83 7.49 -0.80 8.98
C TYR A 83 8.71 -1.50 9.56
N PRO A 84 8.77 -2.84 9.49
CA PRO A 84 10.08 -3.49 9.57
C PRO A 84 11.01 -2.81 8.55
N PRO A 85 12.24 -2.43 8.95
CA PRO A 85 13.10 -1.55 8.17
C PRO A 85 13.24 -2.06 6.74
N LEU A 86 12.95 -1.19 5.77
CA LEU A 86 13.20 -1.45 4.36
C LEU A 86 14.72 -1.62 4.18
N PRO A 87 15.22 -2.78 3.71
CA PRO A 87 16.57 -2.78 3.17
C PRO A 87 16.55 -1.84 1.97
N GLN A 88 17.44 -0.85 2.00
CA GLN A 88 17.64 0.09 0.91
C GLN A 88 17.90 -0.73 -0.35
N LEU A 89 16.97 -0.69 -1.31
CA LEU A 89 17.22 -1.26 -2.63
C LEU A 89 18.40 -0.49 -3.21
N SER A 90 19.60 -1.06 -3.13
CA SER A 90 20.72 -0.59 -3.92
C SER A 90 20.29 -0.71 -5.37
N ALA A 91 20.09 0.43 -6.03
CA ALA A 91 19.84 0.51 -7.45
C ALA A 91 21.01 -0.16 -8.19
N GLY A 92 20.86 -1.45 -8.50
CA GLY A 92 22.00 -2.22 -9.01
C GLY A 92 21.75 -3.68 -9.39
N ALA A 93 20.50 -4.16 -9.46
CA ALA A 93 20.22 -5.47 -10.04
C ALA A 93 19.97 -5.32 -11.55
N VAL A 94 21.07 -5.19 -12.27
CA VAL A 94 21.17 -5.34 -13.72
C VAL A 94 20.98 -6.84 -14.02
N PHE A 95 20.04 -7.21 -14.88
CA PHE A 95 19.99 -8.53 -15.51
C PHE A 95 20.54 -8.42 -16.94
#